data_AF-A0A6P5WY37-F1
#
_entry.id   AF-A0A6P5WY37-F1
#
_cell.length_a   1.000
_cell.length_b   1.000
_cell.length_c   1.000
_cell.angle_alpha   90.00
_cell.angle_beta   90.00
_cell.angle_gamma   90.00
#
_symmetry.space_group_name_H-M   'P 1'
#
loop_
_entity.id
_entity.type
_entity.pdbx_description
1 polymer ?
#
loop_
_entity_poly.entity_id
_entity_poly.type
_entity_poly.pdbx_seq_one_letter_code
_entity_poly.pdbx_strand_id
1 'polypeptide(L)'
;MHSFSISPCYACVIRTKNKHKTLSPLNKHRNLQIRAMRAVVQRVGSASVEVDGRIVSEIGPGLLVLVGLHDSDTESDADYICRKVLNMRLFPNESTGKGWDQNVMQRNYGVLLVSQFTLYGFLKGNKPDFHLAMPPQKAKPFYEGLVDKFRKAYKPDAIKDGIFGAMMKFGQ
;
A
#
# COMPACT_ATOMS: atom_id res chain seq x y z
N MET A 1 18.82 -25.93 13.21
CA MET A 1 17.39 -25.59 13.45
C MET A 1 17.27 -24.09 13.50
N HIS A 2 17.01 -23.42 12.37
CA HIS A 2 16.68 -22.00 12.38
C HIS A 2 15.19 -21.87 12.67
N SER A 3 14.87 -21.43 13.87
CA SER A 3 13.53 -21.04 14.28
C SER A 3 13.13 -19.85 13.41
N PHE A 4 12.29 -20.10 12.40
CA PHE A 4 11.59 -19.03 11.70
C PHE A 4 10.61 -18.42 12.70
N SER A 5 11.03 -17.34 13.36
CA SER A 5 10.11 -16.47 14.07
C SER A 5 9.17 -15.89 13.01
N ILE A 6 7.97 -16.46 12.92
CA ILE A 6 6.85 -15.84 12.21
C ILE A 6 6.56 -14.55 12.97
N SER A 7 7.24 -13.46 12.56
CA SER A 7 6.92 -12.13 13.04
C SER A 7 5.45 -11.90 12.69
N PRO A 8 4.58 -11.54 13.65
CA PRO A 8 3.19 -11.24 13.35
C PRO A 8 3.14 -10.21 12.21
N CYS A 9 2.56 -10.62 11.08
CA CYS A 9 2.30 -9.77 9.92
C CYS A 9 1.23 -8.76 10.32
N TYR A 10 1.66 -7.65 10.91
CA TYR A 10 0.78 -6.54 11.16
C TYR A 10 0.45 -5.87 9.83
N ALA A 11 -0.82 -5.94 9.44
CA ALA A 11 -1.37 -5.24 8.28
C ALA A 11 -2.25 -4.07 8.75
N CYS A 12 -2.08 -2.90 8.17
CA CYS A 12 -2.92 -1.74 8.41
C CYS A 12 -3.53 -1.27 7.08
N VAL A 13 -4.80 -0.89 7.10
CA VAL A 13 -5.49 -0.30 5.94
C VAL A 13 -5.52 1.21 6.11
N ILE A 14 -4.84 1.94 5.23
CA ILE A 14 -4.92 3.40 5.13
C ILE A 14 -5.91 3.75 4.03
N ARG A 15 -6.75 4.75 4.28
CA ARG A 15 -7.63 5.36 3.28
C ARG A 15 -7.51 6.86 3.34
N THR A 16 -7.56 7.54 2.20
CA THR A 16 -7.68 9.00 2.19
C THR A 16 -9.07 9.40 2.69
N LYS A 17 -9.16 10.55 3.37
CA LYS A 17 -10.45 11.15 3.71
C LYS A 17 -10.88 11.99 2.52
N ASN A 18 -11.70 11.44 1.63
CA ASN A 18 -12.21 12.22 0.52
C ASN A 18 -13.19 13.29 1.08
N LYS A 19 -12.70 14.52 1.27
CA LYS A 19 -13.48 15.63 1.86
C LYS A 19 -14.49 16.24 0.88
N HIS A 20 -14.45 15.88 -0.40
CA HIS A 20 -15.40 16.35 -1.40
C HIS A 20 -16.59 15.39 -1.55
N LYS A 21 -17.55 15.49 -0.62
CA LYS A 21 -19.00 15.36 -0.82
C LYS A 21 -19.67 15.40 0.54
N THR A 22 -20.23 16.56 0.88
CA THR A 22 -21.30 16.68 1.88
C THR A 22 -22.38 15.66 1.53
N LEU A 23 -22.48 14.60 2.31
CA LEU A 23 -23.65 13.71 2.27
C LEU A 23 -24.82 14.55 2.75
N SER A 24 -25.84 14.69 1.91
CA SER A 24 -27.12 15.28 2.33
C SER A 24 -27.71 14.42 3.46
N PRO A 25 -28.43 15.02 4.44
CA PRO A 25 -28.82 14.32 5.68
C PRO A 25 -29.80 13.15 5.52
N LEU A 26 -30.25 12.83 4.31
CA LEU A 26 -31.39 11.93 4.07
C LEU A 26 -31.04 10.45 3.81
N ASN A 27 -29.79 9.99 3.97
CA ASN A 27 -29.44 8.60 3.65
C ASN A 27 -28.48 7.96 4.65
N LYS A 28 -28.96 7.75 5.87
CA LYS A 28 -28.20 7.18 6.99
C LYS A 28 -27.88 5.67 6.89
N HIS A 29 -28.28 4.97 5.81
CA HIS A 29 -28.09 3.52 5.66
C HIS A 29 -27.55 3.03 4.31
N ARG A 30 -26.96 3.89 3.46
CA ARG A 30 -26.34 3.42 2.21
C ARG A 30 -24.84 3.20 2.39
N ASN A 31 -24.42 1.96 2.13
CA ASN A 31 -23.07 1.52 1.78
C ASN A 31 -22.12 2.70 1.56
N LEU A 32 -21.15 2.90 2.46
CA LEU A 32 -20.04 3.82 2.18
C LEU A 32 -19.35 3.31 0.91
N GLN A 33 -19.73 3.84 -0.24
CA GLN A 33 -18.93 3.69 -1.45
C GLN A 33 -17.61 4.34 -1.14
N ILE A 34 -16.59 3.53 -0.92
CA ILE A 34 -15.25 3.99 -0.58
C ILE A 34 -14.66 4.55 -1.87
N ARG A 35 -14.80 5.87 -2.05
CA ARG A 35 -14.34 6.65 -3.19
C ARG A 35 -12.97 7.29 -2.95
N ALA A 36 -12.06 6.54 -2.36
CA ALA A 36 -10.81 7.09 -1.85
C ALA A 36 -9.69 6.09 -2.05
N MET A 37 -8.48 6.59 -2.35
CA MET A 37 -7.24 5.82 -2.41
C MET A 37 -7.11 4.91 -1.20
N ARG A 38 -6.66 3.68 -1.43
CA ARG A 38 -6.44 2.69 -0.37
C ARG A 38 -5.00 2.19 -0.41
N ALA A 39 -4.44 1.94 0.77
CA ALA A 39 -3.21 1.18 0.90
C ALA A 39 -3.37 0.10 1.97
N VAL A 40 -2.96 -1.12 1.68
CA VAL A 40 -2.70 -2.16 2.69
C VAL A 40 -1.21 -2.15 2.95
N VAL A 41 -0.82 -1.84 4.17
CA VAL A 41 0.59 -1.75 4.57
C VAL A 41 0.90 -2.92 5.50
N GLN A 42 1.87 -3.73 5.11
CA GLN A 42 2.29 -4.92 5.86
C GLN A 42 3.74 -4.74 6.29
N ARG A 43 4.00 -4.96 7.59
CA ARG A 43 5.38 -5.12 8.08
C ARG A 43 5.90 -6.48 7.62
N VAL A 44 7.06 -6.49 6.97
CA VAL A 44 7.69 -7.70 6.40
C VAL A 44 9.15 -7.83 6.84
N GLY A 45 9.62 -9.06 6.99
CA GLY A 45 11.04 -9.37 7.14
C GLY A 45 11.80 -9.31 5.82
N SER A 46 11.11 -9.61 4.73
CA SER A 46 11.53 -9.44 3.34
C SER A 46 10.29 -9.50 2.45
N ALA A 47 10.36 -8.94 1.25
CA ALA A 47 9.32 -9.10 0.23
C ALA A 47 9.94 -9.01 -1.16
N SER A 48 9.41 -9.78 -2.10
CA SER A 48 9.85 -9.77 -3.49
C SER A 48 8.66 -9.86 -4.45
N VAL A 49 8.90 -9.42 -5.68
CA VAL A 49 8.00 -9.60 -6.82
C VAL A 49 8.72 -10.47 -7.83
N GLU A 50 8.05 -11.53 -8.27
CA GLU A 50 8.52 -12.47 -9.27
C GLU A 50 7.65 -12.35 -10.52
N VAL A 51 8.27 -12.35 -11.70
CA VAL A 51 7.59 -12.48 -13.01
C VAL A 51 8.28 -13.57 -13.79
N ASP A 52 7.51 -14.55 -14.29
CA ASP A 52 8.01 -15.69 -15.06
C ASP A 52 9.18 -16.43 -14.39
N GLY A 53 9.12 -16.63 -13.06
CA GLY A 53 10.17 -17.32 -12.32
C GLY A 53 11.37 -16.45 -11.93
N ARG A 54 11.38 -15.15 -12.25
CA ARG A 54 12.51 -14.25 -12.00
C ARG A 54 12.12 -13.14 -11.04
N ILE A 55 12.96 -12.93 -10.02
CA ILE A 55 12.81 -11.79 -9.10
C ILE A 55 13.10 -10.50 -9.89
N VAL A 56 12.09 -9.64 -9.97
CA VAL A 56 12.19 -8.34 -10.65
C VAL A 56 12.39 -7.19 -9.66
N SER A 57 12.06 -7.43 -8.39
CA SER A 57 12.13 -6.42 -7.32
C SER A 57 12.12 -7.10 -5.97
N GLU A 58 12.94 -6.64 -5.02
CA GLU A 58 12.98 -7.19 -3.67
C GLU A 58 13.43 -6.16 -2.63
N ILE A 59 12.98 -6.38 -1.39
CA ILE A 59 13.42 -5.66 -0.19
C ILE A 59 13.74 -6.66 0.92
N GLY A 60 14.69 -6.28 1.77
CA GLY A 60 14.87 -6.90 3.09
C GLY A 60 13.79 -6.41 4.08
N PRO A 61 14.13 -6.22 5.37
CA PRO A 61 13.17 -5.76 6.37
C PRO A 61 12.53 -4.44 5.97
N GLY A 62 11.21 -4.33 6.17
CA GLY A 62 10.50 -3.12 5.77
C GLY A 62 8.99 -3.25 5.63
N LEU A 63 8.45 -2.54 4.63
CA LEU A 63 7.03 -2.46 4.36
C LEU A 63 6.69 -2.95 2.95
N LEU A 64 5.78 -3.92 2.84
CA LEU A 64 5.06 -4.20 1.61
C LEU A 64 3.78 -3.36 1.59
N VAL A 65 3.54 -2.63 0.51
CA VAL A 65 2.44 -1.67 0.39
C VAL A 65 1.65 -1.96 -0.87
N LEU A 66 0.47 -2.57 -0.70
CA LEU A 66 -0.49 -2.78 -1.77
C LEU A 66 -1.33 -1.52 -1.94
N VAL A 67 -1.23 -0.84 -3.08
CA VAL A 67 -1.89 0.44 -3.36
C VAL A 67 -3.04 0.25 -4.35
N GLY A 68 -4.25 0.57 -3.90
CA GLY A 68 -5.42 0.71 -4.75
C GLY A 68 -5.64 2.16 -5.11
N LEU A 69 -5.76 2.43 -6.41
CA LEU A 69 -6.16 3.73 -6.97
C LEU A 69 -7.64 3.73 -7.36
N HIS A 70 -8.39 4.71 -6.89
CA HIS A 70 -9.77 5.00 -7.27
C HIS A 70 -9.79 5.99 -8.45
N ASP A 71 -10.78 5.92 -9.34
CA ASP A 71 -10.83 6.79 -10.51
C ASP A 71 -10.83 8.31 -10.17
N SER A 72 -11.36 8.68 -9.02
CA SER A 72 -11.39 10.07 -8.55
C SER A 72 -10.19 10.51 -7.71
N ASP A 73 -9.15 9.68 -7.59
CA ASP A 73 -7.97 10.03 -6.80
C ASP A 73 -7.18 11.17 -7.45
N THR A 74 -6.57 11.99 -6.59
CA THR A 74 -5.81 13.19 -6.97
C THR A 74 -4.38 13.12 -6.45
N GLU A 75 -3.50 14.01 -6.91
CA GLU A 75 -2.14 14.16 -6.40
C GLU A 75 -2.10 14.35 -4.87
N SER A 76 -3.09 15.04 -4.30
CA SER A 76 -3.19 15.24 -2.85
C SER A 76 -3.47 13.95 -2.08
N ASP A 77 -4.17 13.00 -2.69
CA ASP A 77 -4.40 11.66 -2.14
C ASP A 77 -3.10 10.86 -2.11
N ALA A 78 -2.32 10.96 -3.19
CA ALA A 78 -1.00 10.34 -3.30
C ALA A 78 -0.02 10.90 -2.24
N ASP A 79 0.03 12.23 -2.07
CA ASP A 79 0.85 12.90 -1.05
C ASP A 79 0.45 12.47 0.36
N TYR A 80 -0.86 12.32 0.62
CA TYR A 80 -1.37 11.84 1.89
C TYR A 80 -0.91 10.41 2.18
N ILE A 81 -1.08 9.48 1.22
CA ILE A 81 -0.68 8.08 1.39
C ILE A 81 0.83 7.98 1.59
N CYS A 82 1.64 8.65 0.75
CA CYS A 82 3.09 8.68 0.88
C CYS A 82 3.52 9.10 2.30
N ARG A 83 3.04 10.26 2.75
CA ARG A 83 3.37 10.76 4.09
C ARG A 83 2.89 9.83 5.19
N LYS A 84 1.69 9.24 5.08
CA LYS A 84 1.18 8.33 6.10
C LYS A 84 2.00 7.05 6.17
N VAL A 85 2.28 6.42 5.04
CA VAL A 85 3.05 5.17 4.99
C VAL A 85 4.44 5.36 5.59
N LEU A 86 5.18 6.39 5.16
CA LEU A 86 6.55 6.61 5.61
C LEU A 86 6.65 6.96 7.10
N ASN A 87 5.64 7.61 7.67
CA ASN A 87 5.64 8.06 9.06
C ASN A 87 4.91 7.13 10.04
N MET A 88 4.30 6.04 9.57
CA MET A 88 3.64 5.08 10.47
C MET A 88 4.66 4.37 11.36
N ARG A 89 4.36 4.32 12.66
CA ARG A 89 5.22 3.75 13.70
C ARG A 89 4.90 2.25 13.87
N LEU A 90 5.39 1.43 12.94
CA LEU A 90 5.10 -0.01 12.88
C LEU A 90 6.22 -0.88 13.44
N PHE A 91 7.38 -0.31 13.75
CA PHE A 91 8.55 -1.06 14.18
C PHE A 91 8.82 -0.84 15.67
N PRO A 92 9.34 -1.86 16.37
CA PRO A 92 9.74 -1.71 17.75
C PRO A 92 10.94 -0.78 17.87
N ASN A 93 11.06 -0.15 19.02
CA ASN A 93 12.26 0.56 19.44
C ASN A 93 13.06 -0.36 20.38
N GLU A 94 14.22 -0.82 19.93
CA GLU A 94 15.06 -1.75 20.68
C GLU A 94 15.65 -1.11 21.94
N SER A 95 15.93 0.19 21.92
CA SER A 95 16.45 0.91 23.08
C SER A 95 15.40 1.13 24.18
N THR A 96 14.12 1.26 23.83
CA THR A 96 13.04 1.54 24.81
C THR A 96 12.09 0.39 25.04
N GLY A 97 12.17 -0.68 24.25
CA GLY A 97 11.26 -1.83 24.30
C GLY A 97 9.84 -1.57 23.76
N LYS A 98 9.51 -0.36 23.30
CA LYS A 98 8.16 -0.03 22.81
C LYS A 98 7.89 -0.65 21.43
N GLY A 99 6.80 -1.41 21.28
CA GLY A 99 6.48 -2.17 20.05
C GLY A 99 5.99 -1.35 18.84
N TRP A 100 5.38 -0.19 19.06
CA TRP A 100 4.78 0.67 18.01
C TRP A 100 5.38 2.07 18.03
N ASP A 101 6.67 2.19 17.70
CA ASP A 101 7.44 3.38 18.06
C ASP A 101 8.28 3.98 16.94
N GLN A 102 8.84 3.14 16.06
CA GLN A 102 9.71 3.59 14.97
C GLN A 102 9.02 3.42 13.62
N ASN A 103 9.27 4.35 12.70
CA ASN A 103 8.83 4.26 11.32
C ASN A 103 9.90 3.63 10.41
N VAL A 104 9.54 3.36 9.15
CA VAL A 104 10.42 2.68 8.19
C VAL A 104 11.72 3.46 7.93
N MET A 105 11.63 4.80 7.93
CA MET A 105 12.77 5.68 7.67
C MET A 105 13.77 5.65 8.82
N GLN A 106 13.29 5.68 10.07
CA GLN A 106 14.11 5.61 11.27
C GLN A 106 14.87 4.29 11.38
N ARG A 107 14.30 3.20 10.87
CA ARG A 107 14.92 1.86 10.84
C ARG A 107 15.84 1.64 9.64
N ASN A 108 15.90 2.59 8.72
CA ASN A 108 16.60 2.46 7.43
C ASN A 108 16.16 1.22 6.62
N TYR A 109 14.85 0.99 6.57
CA TYR A 109 14.24 -0.21 5.98
C TYR A 109 13.64 0.05 4.59
N GLY A 110 13.39 -1.03 3.85
CA GLY A 110 12.84 -0.96 2.49
C GLY A 110 11.34 -0.71 2.45
N VAL A 111 10.85 -0.17 1.34
CA VAL A 111 9.42 -0.11 1.01
C VAL A 111 9.22 -0.66 -0.40
N LEU A 112 8.39 -1.69 -0.52
CA LEU A 112 7.98 -2.28 -1.79
C LEU A 112 6.53 -1.89 -2.08
N LEU A 113 6.34 -1.01 -3.06
CA LEU A 113 5.04 -0.58 -3.54
C LEU A 113 4.54 -1.55 -4.61
N VAL A 114 3.25 -1.87 -4.57
CA VAL A 114 2.60 -2.77 -5.53
C VAL A 114 1.23 -2.20 -5.90
N SER A 115 0.95 -2.04 -7.18
CA SER A 115 -0.39 -1.67 -7.65
C SER A 115 -1.39 -2.82 -7.42
N GLN A 116 -2.47 -2.57 -6.69
CA GLN A 116 -3.47 -3.56 -6.29
C GLN A 116 -4.91 -3.05 -6.50
N PHE A 117 -5.42 -3.13 -7.73
CA PHE A 117 -6.78 -2.67 -8.07
C PHE A 117 -7.87 -3.49 -7.34
N THR A 118 -7.59 -4.73 -6.95
CA THR A 118 -8.56 -5.61 -6.28
C THR A 118 -8.97 -5.10 -4.89
N LEU A 119 -8.27 -4.12 -4.33
CA LEU A 119 -8.70 -3.43 -3.10
C LEU A 119 -10.04 -2.70 -3.26
N TYR A 120 -10.52 -2.47 -4.48
CA TYR A 120 -11.86 -1.96 -4.79
C TYR A 120 -12.87 -3.05 -5.14
N GLY A 121 -12.50 -4.32 -4.97
CA GLY A 121 -13.40 -5.44 -5.19
C GLY A 121 -14.62 -5.37 -4.28
N PHE A 122 -15.79 -5.56 -4.89
CA PHE A 122 -17.01 -5.94 -4.18
C PHE A 122 -17.67 -7.09 -4.94
N LEU A 123 -18.52 -7.86 -4.26
CA LEU A 123 -19.11 -9.05 -4.84
C LEU A 123 -20.52 -8.75 -5.34
N LYS A 124 -20.78 -9.08 -6.61
CA LYS A 124 -22.12 -9.23 -7.18
C LYS A 124 -22.45 -10.72 -7.18
N GLY A 125 -23.14 -11.18 -6.14
CA GLY A 125 -23.20 -12.61 -5.82
C GLY A 125 -21.81 -13.11 -5.40
N ASN A 126 -21.23 -14.05 -6.16
CA ASN A 126 -19.84 -14.51 -5.97
C ASN A 126 -18.86 -13.92 -7.00
N LYS A 127 -19.33 -13.11 -7.95
CA LYS A 127 -18.49 -12.50 -8.98
C LYS A 127 -17.86 -11.22 -8.45
N PRO A 128 -16.53 -11.07 -8.46
CA PRO A 128 -15.89 -9.81 -8.11
C PRO A 128 -16.12 -8.76 -9.20
N ASP A 129 -16.36 -7.54 -8.76
CA ASP A 129 -16.51 -6.36 -9.58
C ASP A 129 -15.57 -5.27 -9.06
N PHE A 130 -14.85 -4.64 -9.99
CA PHE A 130 -13.79 -3.67 -9.72
C PHE A 130 -14.03 -2.32 -10.39
N HIS A 131 -15.27 -1.99 -10.78
CA HIS A 131 -15.58 -0.76 -11.54
C HIS A 131 -15.21 0.55 -10.82
N LEU A 132 -14.92 0.51 -9.52
CA LEU A 132 -14.47 1.67 -8.75
C LEU A 132 -12.96 1.90 -8.85
N ALA A 133 -12.18 0.92 -9.32
CA ALA A 133 -10.75 1.10 -9.52
C ALA A 133 -10.48 2.03 -10.70
N MET A 134 -9.39 2.79 -10.61
CA MET A 134 -8.91 3.62 -11.69
C MET A 134 -8.59 2.75 -12.94
N PRO A 135 -9.05 3.14 -14.15
CA PRO A 135 -8.75 2.39 -15.37
C PRO A 135 -7.24 2.27 -15.65
N PRO A 136 -6.73 1.16 -16.23
CA PRO A 136 -5.30 0.91 -16.41
C PRO A 136 -4.51 2.04 -17.08
N GLN A 137 -5.11 2.69 -18.09
CA GLN A 137 -4.49 3.77 -18.86
C GLN A 137 -4.19 5.00 -18.00
N LYS A 138 -5.03 5.27 -17.01
CA LYS A 138 -4.86 6.37 -16.04
C LYS A 138 -4.06 5.91 -14.82
N ALA A 139 -4.27 4.67 -14.39
CA ALA A 139 -3.66 4.10 -13.20
C ALA A 139 -2.14 3.93 -13.33
N LYS A 140 -1.63 3.56 -14.51
CA LYS A 140 -0.19 3.38 -14.74
C LYS A 140 0.61 4.68 -14.48
N PRO A 141 0.37 5.80 -15.20
CA PRO A 141 1.12 7.03 -14.96
C PRO A 141 0.87 7.61 -13.56
N PHE A 142 -0.33 7.44 -13.00
CA PHE A 142 -0.63 7.88 -11.64
C PHE A 142 0.19 7.09 -10.60
N TYR A 143 0.28 5.76 -10.76
CA TYR A 143 1.07 4.90 -9.89
C TYR A 143 2.56 5.22 -9.98
N GLU A 144 3.09 5.42 -11.19
CA GLU A 144 4.49 5.84 -11.40
C GLU A 144 4.78 7.15 -10.66
N GLY A 145 3.89 8.14 -10.79
CA GLY A 145 3.98 9.40 -10.05
C GLY A 145 3.93 9.22 -8.52
N LEU A 146 3.12 8.28 -8.02
CA LEU A 146 3.11 7.93 -6.60
C LEU A 146 4.45 7.32 -6.15
N VAL A 147 5.02 6.39 -6.91
CA VAL A 147 6.33 5.79 -6.58
C VAL A 147 7.41 6.87 -6.50
N ASP A 148 7.42 7.81 -7.43
CA ASP A 148 8.38 8.91 -7.43
C ASP A 148 8.23 9.84 -6.23
N LYS A 149 7.01 10.06 -5.73
CA LYS A 149 6.81 10.80 -4.47
C LYS A 149 7.46 10.08 -3.28
N PHE A 150 7.36 8.75 -3.22
CA PHE A 150 8.04 7.97 -2.18
C PHE A 150 9.56 8.09 -2.29
N ARG A 151 10.11 7.96 -3.52
CA ARG A 151 11.55 8.09 -3.78
C ARG A 151 12.09 9.46 -3.34
N LYS A 152 11.34 10.54 -3.63
CA LYS A 152 11.68 11.92 -3.24
C LYS A 152 11.57 12.17 -1.73
N ALA A 153 10.59 11.55 -1.07
CA ALA A 153 10.30 11.78 0.35
C ALA A 153 11.19 10.96 1.30
N TYR A 154 11.89 9.94 0.81
CA TYR A 154 12.75 9.07 1.63
C TYR A 154 14.15 8.89 1.03
N LYS A 155 14.46 7.68 0.54
CA LYS A 155 15.74 7.32 -0.09
C LYS A 155 15.40 6.54 -1.37
N PRO A 156 15.82 6.99 -2.57
CA PRO A 156 15.42 6.36 -3.81
C PRO A 156 15.75 4.86 -3.90
N ASP A 157 16.88 4.45 -3.33
CA ASP A 157 17.36 3.06 -3.28
C ASP A 157 16.52 2.16 -2.36
N ALA A 158 15.93 2.74 -1.30
CA ALA A 158 15.07 2.03 -0.35
C ALA A 158 13.62 1.86 -0.84
N ILE A 159 13.23 2.56 -1.92
CA ILE A 159 11.90 2.46 -2.53
C ILE A 159 11.97 1.56 -3.75
N LYS A 160 11.25 0.44 -3.68
CA LYS A 160 11.08 -0.53 -4.76
C LYS A 160 9.63 -0.55 -5.22
N ASP A 161 9.43 -0.86 -6.48
CA ASP A 161 8.12 -1.04 -7.09
C ASP A 161 8.02 -2.42 -7.75
N GLY A 162 6.79 -2.93 -7.86
CA GLY A 162 6.49 -4.09 -8.68
C GLY A 162 6.29 -3.71 -10.16
N ILE A 163 6.21 -4.71 -11.02
CA ILE A 163 5.79 -4.50 -12.42
C ILE A 163 4.28 -4.27 -12.44
N PHE A 164 3.85 -3.10 -12.94
CA PHE A 164 2.44 -2.77 -13.07
C PHE A 164 1.69 -3.84 -13.89
N GLY A 165 0.69 -4.48 -13.28
CA GLY A 165 -0.13 -5.51 -13.93
C GLY A 165 0.48 -6.91 -14.02
N ALA A 166 1.67 -7.16 -13.47
CA ALA A 166 2.25 -8.51 -13.44
C ALA A 166 1.60 -9.40 -12.37
N MET A 167 1.55 -10.72 -12.64
CA MET A 167 1.09 -11.72 -11.67
C MET A 167 2.16 -11.91 -10.58
N MET A 168 1.78 -11.70 -9.32
CA MET A 168 2.72 -11.73 -8.19
C MET A 168 2.68 -13.06 -7.45
N LYS A 169 3.86 -13.51 -6.99
CA LYS A 169 4.01 -14.47 -5.90
C LYS A 169 4.56 -13.76 -4.68
N PHE A 170 3.96 -14.01 -3.52
CA PHE A 170 4.50 -13.58 -2.23
C PHE A 170 5.30 -14.75 -1.65
N GLY A 171 6.60 -14.56 -1.42
CA GLY A 171 7.40 -15.49 -0.63
C GLY A 171 6.99 -15.42 0.84
N GLN A 172 6.66 -16.56 1.44
CA GLN A 172 6.51 -16.72 2.89
C GLN A 172 7.84 -17.13 3.51
#